data_AF-A0A919MI16-F1
#
_entry.id   AF-A0A919MI16-F1
#
_cell.length_a   1.000
_cell.length_b   1.000
_cell.length_c   1.000
_cell.angle_alpha   90.00
_cell.angle_beta   90.00
_cell.angle_gamma   90.00
#
_symmetry.space_group_name_H-M   'P 1'
#
loop_
_entity.id
_entity.type
_entity.pdbx_description
1 polymer ?
#
loop_
_entity_poly.entity_id
_entity_poly.type
_entity_poly.pdbx_seq_one_letter_code
_entity_poly.pdbx_strand_id
1 'polypeptide(L)'
;MAGSHTRSGRATIVPMGQLLLFVVVALVVAAIVFGVTVMVSGGDPGLTPVEPDGKSLPLPSDRPLGEEDVFRTRFDTAFRGYRMAQVDQALQRAAYDIGYKSELIGVLEAEVTALREGRTTDADVLRRAREAAVAPPPAEPVVVPDVTPPDDKPAGQPAAGAAAEGAPAAGQPAAQPTRAAGDEEPAESR
;
A
#
# COMPACT_ATOMS: atom_id res chain seq x y z
N MET A 1 63.05 -21.95 -67.74
CA MET A 1 63.01 -23.20 -66.94
C MET A 1 63.56 -22.85 -65.57
N ALA A 2 62.68 -22.59 -64.60
CA ALA A 2 62.20 -23.56 -63.59
C ALA A 2 63.32 -23.90 -62.57
N GLY A 3 63.17 -23.78 -61.27
CA GLY A 3 62.01 -23.51 -60.44
C GLY A 3 62.47 -23.12 -59.02
N SER A 4 61.57 -22.45 -58.33
CA SER A 4 61.69 -21.73 -57.06
C SER A 4 62.07 -22.56 -55.84
N HIS A 5 62.78 -21.88 -54.92
CA HIS A 5 62.89 -22.20 -53.50
C HIS A 5 61.53 -22.50 -52.85
N THR A 6 61.41 -23.64 -52.17
CA THR A 6 60.42 -23.86 -51.12
C THR A 6 61.14 -24.05 -49.79
N ARG A 7 61.39 -22.95 -49.10
CA ARG A 7 61.79 -22.96 -47.68
C ARG A 7 60.52 -23.22 -46.87
N SER A 8 60.30 -24.48 -46.49
CA SER A 8 59.13 -24.90 -45.73
C SER A 8 59.16 -24.30 -44.31
N GLY A 9 58.16 -23.46 -43.99
CA GLY A 9 57.99 -22.86 -42.68
C GLY A 9 57.57 -23.91 -41.66
N ARG A 10 58.41 -24.14 -40.64
CA ARG A 10 58.05 -24.95 -39.47
C ARG A 10 56.90 -24.26 -38.74
N ALA A 11 55.75 -24.94 -38.72
CA ALA A 11 54.52 -24.48 -38.11
C ALA A 11 54.67 -24.16 -36.62
N THR A 12 54.18 -22.98 -36.27
CA THR A 12 54.04 -22.33 -34.96
C THR A 12 53.03 -23.03 -34.03
N ILE A 13 53.14 -24.35 -33.82
CA ILE A 13 52.28 -25.07 -32.87
C ILE A 13 52.76 -24.87 -31.41
N VAL A 14 54.08 -24.75 -31.20
CA VAL A 14 54.67 -24.43 -29.89
C VAL A 14 54.21 -23.07 -29.34
N PRO A 15 54.20 -21.94 -30.10
CA PRO A 15 53.77 -20.66 -29.55
C PRO A 15 52.27 -20.58 -29.25
N MET A 16 51.40 -21.30 -29.98
CA MET A 16 49.95 -21.20 -29.78
C MET A 16 49.48 -22.03 -28.57
N GLY A 17 50.00 -23.25 -28.40
CA GLY A 17 49.75 -24.06 -27.19
C GLY A 17 50.32 -23.42 -25.93
N GLN A 18 51.50 -22.79 -26.04
CA GLN A 18 52.12 -22.08 -24.94
C GLN A 18 51.35 -20.82 -24.55
N LEU A 19 50.81 -20.07 -25.52
CA LEU A 19 49.92 -18.94 -25.26
C LEU A 19 48.63 -19.37 -24.56
N LEU A 20 47.99 -20.47 -25.00
CA LEU A 20 46.81 -21.01 -24.33
C LEU A 20 47.10 -21.44 -22.89
N LEU A 21 48.24 -22.10 -22.64
CA LEU A 21 48.66 -22.46 -21.29
C LEU A 21 48.85 -21.21 -20.41
N PHE A 22 49.51 -20.17 -20.93
CA PHE A 22 49.67 -18.90 -20.20
C PHE A 22 48.32 -18.25 -19.87
N VAL A 23 47.36 -18.26 -20.80
CA VAL A 23 46.01 -17.71 -20.56
C VAL A 23 45.29 -18.51 -19.47
N VAL A 24 45.34 -19.84 -19.50
CA VAL A 24 44.71 -20.68 -18.48
C VAL A 24 45.35 -20.42 -17.11
N VAL A 25 46.68 -20.38 -17.03
CA VAL A 25 47.39 -20.07 -15.78
C VAL A 25 47.02 -18.67 -15.28
N ALA A 26 46.98 -17.67 -16.16
CA ALA A 26 46.58 -16.32 -15.78
C ALA A 26 45.13 -16.26 -15.25
N LEU A 27 44.20 -16.99 -15.86
CA LEU A 27 42.81 -17.09 -15.38
C LEU A 27 42.71 -17.78 -14.03
N VAL A 28 43.46 -18.87 -13.82
CA VAL A 28 43.50 -19.56 -12.52
C VAL A 28 44.06 -18.65 -11.44
N VAL A 29 45.18 -17.96 -11.72
CA VAL A 29 45.76 -17.00 -10.79
C VAL A 29 44.78 -15.86 -10.51
N ALA A 30 44.12 -15.30 -11.53
CA ALA A 30 43.11 -14.27 -11.37
C ALA A 30 41.92 -14.75 -10.53
N ALA A 31 41.45 -15.99 -10.73
CA ALA A 31 40.37 -16.57 -9.95
C ALA A 31 40.76 -16.80 -8.48
N ILE A 32 41.99 -17.27 -8.23
CA ILE A 32 42.51 -17.42 -6.86
C ILE A 32 42.64 -16.05 -6.19
N VAL A 33 43.25 -15.08 -6.87
CA VAL A 33 43.40 -13.71 -6.35
C VAL A 33 42.04 -13.08 -6.11
N PHE A 34 41.09 -13.23 -7.03
CA PHE A 34 39.73 -12.75 -6.86
C PHE A 34 39.04 -13.42 -5.68
N GLY A 35 39.13 -14.75 -5.55
CA GLY A 35 38.56 -15.50 -4.43
C GLY A 35 39.15 -15.10 -3.08
N VAL A 36 40.48 -14.95 -3.00
CA VAL A 36 41.17 -14.44 -1.80
C VAL A 36 40.77 -13.00 -1.52
N THR A 37 40.71 -12.15 -2.55
CA THR A 37 40.30 -10.75 -2.40
C THR A 37 38.87 -10.68 -1.90
N VAL A 38 37.93 -11.46 -2.43
CA VAL A 38 36.53 -11.50 -1.96
C VAL A 38 36.44 -12.10 -0.56
N MET A 39 37.27 -13.08 -0.21
CA MET A 39 37.29 -13.65 1.15
C MET A 39 37.83 -12.62 2.17
N VAL A 40 38.89 -11.89 1.82
CA VAL A 40 39.55 -10.89 2.68
C VAL A 40 38.75 -9.58 2.72
N SER A 41 38.24 -9.12 1.58
CA SER A 41 37.35 -7.97 1.44
C SER A 41 35.88 -8.31 1.73
N GLY A 42 35.57 -9.56 2.10
CA GLY A 42 34.24 -10.01 2.52
C GLY A 42 33.77 -9.37 3.83
N GLY A 43 34.64 -8.60 4.49
CA GLY A 43 34.25 -7.52 5.37
C GLY A 43 33.98 -6.28 4.54
N ASP A 44 32.69 -6.04 4.25
CA ASP A 44 32.14 -4.86 3.60
C ASP A 44 32.94 -3.58 3.92
N PRO A 45 33.66 -2.98 2.95
CA PRO A 45 34.38 -1.75 3.16
C PRO A 45 33.39 -0.58 3.25
N GLY A 46 32.85 -0.37 4.46
CA GLY A 46 32.32 0.93 4.85
C GLY A 46 30.83 1.15 4.66
N LEU A 47 29.99 0.13 4.82
CA LEU A 47 28.74 0.41 5.54
C LEU A 47 29.11 0.49 7.02
N THR A 48 29.15 1.71 7.56
CA THR A 48 28.95 1.91 9.01
C THR A 48 27.85 0.94 9.42
N PRO A 49 28.00 0.15 10.50
CA PRO A 49 26.90 -0.67 10.98
C PRO A 49 25.69 0.26 11.04
N VAL A 50 24.75 0.08 10.10
CA VAL A 50 23.48 0.78 10.17
C VAL A 50 22.94 0.22 11.46
N GLU A 51 22.83 1.09 12.48
CA GLU A 51 22.20 0.76 13.74
C GLU A 51 20.92 -0.01 13.33
N PRO A 52 20.81 -1.31 13.67
CA PRO A 52 19.82 -2.19 13.07
C PRO A 52 18.49 -1.47 13.17
N ASP A 53 17.81 -1.27 12.02
CA ASP A 53 16.60 -0.46 11.89
C ASP A 53 15.79 -0.58 13.18
N GLY A 54 15.73 0.54 13.92
CA GLY A 54 15.60 0.53 15.38
C GLY A 54 14.58 -0.49 15.88
N LYS A 55 15.00 -1.30 16.86
CA LYS A 55 14.20 -2.33 17.55
C LYS A 55 12.71 -2.00 17.54
N SER A 56 11.87 -2.96 17.13
CA SER A 56 10.43 -2.81 17.25
C SER A 56 10.03 -2.31 18.64
N LEU A 57 9.20 -1.27 18.64
CA LEU A 57 8.58 -0.73 19.84
C LEU A 57 7.16 -1.25 19.86
N PRO A 58 6.84 -2.24 20.72
CA PRO A 58 5.49 -2.77 20.81
C PRO A 58 4.56 -1.75 21.48
N LEU A 59 3.26 -1.93 21.20
CA LEU A 59 2.18 -1.22 21.89
C LEU A 59 2.15 -1.59 23.39
N PRO A 60 1.86 -0.64 24.30
CA PRO A 60 1.61 -0.94 25.70
C PRO A 60 0.50 -1.97 25.87
N SER A 61 0.70 -2.95 26.76
CA SER A 61 -0.27 -4.02 27.06
C SER A 61 -0.80 -3.98 28.50
N ASP A 62 -0.24 -3.10 29.32
CA ASP A 62 -0.55 -2.91 30.74
C ASP A 62 -1.62 -1.84 30.98
N ARG A 63 -1.95 -1.03 29.97
CA ARG A 63 -2.93 0.06 30.06
C ARG A 63 -3.74 0.22 28.76
N PRO A 64 -4.89 0.94 28.80
CA PRO A 64 -5.56 1.38 27.58
C PRO A 64 -4.63 2.20 26.68
N LEU A 65 -4.79 2.02 25.37
CA LEU A 65 -4.00 2.70 24.36
C LEU A 65 -4.36 4.17 24.23
N GLY A 66 -3.34 5.04 24.20
CA GLY A 66 -3.48 6.43 23.77
C GLY A 66 -3.18 6.62 22.29
N GLU A 67 -3.59 7.76 21.74
CA GLU A 67 -3.26 8.17 20.37
C GLU A 67 -1.73 8.22 20.13
N GLU A 68 -0.98 8.81 21.06
CA GLU A 68 0.48 8.90 21.00
C GLU A 68 1.18 7.54 21.03
N ASP A 69 0.59 6.54 21.72
CA ASP A 69 1.17 5.20 21.79
C ASP A 69 1.19 4.53 20.41
N VAL A 70 0.17 4.77 19.59
CA VAL A 70 0.11 4.27 18.20
C VAL A 70 1.17 4.96 17.34
N PHE A 71 1.38 6.27 17.50
CA PHE A 71 2.39 7.01 16.75
C PHE A 71 3.82 6.64 17.09
N ARG A 72 4.08 6.18 18.32
CA ARG A 72 5.41 5.76 18.78
C ARG A 72 5.75 4.32 18.43
N THR A 73 4.77 3.51 18.03
CA THR A 73 4.95 2.10 17.71
C THR A 73 5.85 1.94 16.50
N ARG A 74 6.77 0.98 16.55
CA ARG A 74 7.67 0.65 15.43
C ARG A 74 7.59 -0.82 15.11
N PHE A 75 7.44 -1.13 13.84
CA PHE A 75 7.34 -2.49 13.33
C PHE A 75 8.64 -2.92 12.67
N ASP A 76 9.00 -4.19 12.82
CA ASP A 76 10.11 -4.79 12.11
C ASP A 76 9.74 -5.02 10.63
N THR A 77 10.73 -4.93 9.73
CA THR A 77 10.53 -5.16 8.30
C THR A 77 10.85 -6.60 7.93
N ALA A 78 10.02 -7.23 7.09
CA ALA A 78 10.21 -8.59 6.59
C ALA A 78 10.22 -8.64 5.06
N PHE A 79 10.84 -9.66 4.47
CA PHE A 79 10.93 -9.89 3.02
C PHE A 79 9.58 -9.89 2.30
N ARG A 80 8.50 -10.22 3.01
CA ARG A 80 7.11 -10.00 2.60
C ARG A 80 6.41 -9.26 3.71
N GLY A 81 5.61 -8.26 3.36
CA GLY A 81 4.86 -7.46 4.32
C GLY A 81 3.75 -6.67 3.64
N TYR A 82 2.93 -6.03 4.47
CA TYR A 82 1.96 -5.04 4.00
C TYR A 82 2.68 -3.80 3.45
N ARG A 83 2.02 -3.04 2.59
CA ARG A 83 2.58 -1.77 2.13
C ARG A 83 2.57 -0.78 3.29
N MET A 84 3.74 -0.25 3.66
CA MET A 84 3.86 0.68 4.79
C MET A 84 2.92 1.88 4.66
N ALA A 85 2.80 2.49 3.47
CA ALA A 85 1.85 3.59 3.28
C ALA A 85 0.39 3.24 3.61
N GLN A 86 -0.06 2.01 3.35
CA GLN A 86 -1.43 1.57 3.67
C GLN A 86 -1.58 1.28 5.16
N VAL A 87 -0.54 0.71 5.78
CA VAL A 87 -0.49 0.47 7.23
C VAL A 87 -0.49 1.81 7.97
N ASP A 88 0.38 2.74 7.58
CA ASP A 88 0.49 4.07 8.16
C ASP A 88 -0.84 4.84 8.05
N GLN A 89 -1.51 4.77 6.89
CA GLN A 89 -2.83 5.38 6.73
C GLN A 89 -3.87 4.76 7.67
N ALA A 90 -3.88 3.43 7.79
CA ALA A 90 -4.80 2.73 8.69
C ALA A 90 -4.51 3.05 10.17
N LEU A 91 -3.22 3.10 10.55
CA LEU A 91 -2.79 3.44 11.90
C LEU A 91 -3.07 4.90 12.25
N GLN A 92 -2.85 5.83 11.31
CA GLN A 92 -3.22 7.24 11.48
C GLN A 92 -4.72 7.37 11.77
N ARG A 93 -5.54 6.67 11.00
CA ARG A 93 -6.99 6.68 11.20
C ARG A 93 -7.37 6.07 12.54
N ALA A 94 -6.76 4.95 12.91
CA ALA A 94 -7.01 4.29 14.19
C ALA A 94 -6.57 5.14 15.39
N ALA A 95 -5.40 5.79 15.31
CA ALA A 95 -4.88 6.69 16.34
C ALA A 95 -5.85 7.85 16.59
N TYR A 96 -6.33 8.48 15.52
CA TYR A 96 -7.36 9.52 15.61
C TYR A 96 -8.65 9.00 16.25
N ASP A 97 -9.14 7.84 15.82
CA ASP A 97 -10.37 7.25 16.37
C ASP A 97 -10.21 6.88 17.86
N ILE A 98 -9.00 6.51 18.30
CA ILE A 98 -8.69 6.27 19.72
C ILE A 98 -8.72 7.59 20.49
N GLY A 99 -8.00 8.62 20.03
CA GLY A 99 -8.01 9.95 20.67
C GLY A 99 -9.42 10.52 20.78
N TYR A 100 -10.18 10.48 19.70
CA TYR A 100 -11.59 10.88 19.66
C TYR A 100 -12.45 10.16 20.70
N LYS A 101 -12.31 8.82 20.80
CA LYS A 101 -13.07 8.02 21.78
C LYS A 101 -12.64 8.31 23.22
N SER A 102 -11.35 8.52 23.47
CA SER A 102 -10.84 8.86 24.80
C SER A 102 -11.42 10.19 25.29
N GLU A 103 -11.46 11.21 24.43
CA GLU A 103 -12.12 12.49 24.74
C GLU A 103 -13.62 12.31 24.99
N LEU A 104 -14.29 11.51 24.16
CA LEU A 104 -15.71 11.20 24.31
C LEU A 104 -16.03 10.53 25.66
N ILE A 105 -15.16 9.60 26.09
CA ILE A 105 -15.24 8.95 27.39
C ILE A 105 -15.05 9.96 28.51
N GLY A 106 -14.06 10.86 28.40
CA GLY A 106 -13.84 11.92 29.39
C GLY A 106 -15.06 12.83 29.57
N VAL A 107 -15.72 13.22 28.48
CA VAL A 107 -16.98 13.98 28.52
C VAL A 107 -18.10 13.18 29.19
N LEU A 108 -18.22 11.88 28.88
CA LEU A 108 -19.22 11.01 29.49
C LEU A 108 -18.99 10.82 30.99
N GLU A 109 -17.75 10.63 31.42
CA GLU A 109 -17.38 10.51 32.83
C GLU A 109 -17.66 11.80 33.60
N ALA A 110 -17.41 12.96 32.98
CA ALA A 110 -17.78 14.26 33.53
C ALA A 110 -19.31 14.43 33.65
N GLU A 111 -20.09 13.96 32.66
CA GLU A 111 -21.55 13.96 32.74
C GLU A 111 -22.03 13.10 33.91
N VAL A 112 -21.53 11.86 34.02
CA VAL A 112 -21.90 10.94 35.11
C VAL A 112 -21.57 11.55 36.47
N THR A 113 -20.43 12.24 36.57
CA THR A 113 -20.00 12.93 37.80
C THR A 113 -20.95 14.08 38.14
N ALA A 114 -21.32 14.91 37.16
CA ALA A 114 -22.30 15.99 37.35
C ALA A 114 -23.68 15.49 37.79
N LEU A 115 -24.15 14.38 37.21
CA LEU A 115 -25.41 13.74 37.61
C LEU A 115 -25.38 13.23 39.05
N ARG A 116 -24.26 12.60 39.46
CA ARG A 116 -24.07 12.12 40.84
C ARG A 116 -24.06 13.26 41.86
N GLU A 117 -23.60 14.44 41.46
CA GLU A 117 -23.59 15.65 42.29
C GLU A 117 -24.91 16.44 42.23
N GLY A 118 -25.89 16.00 41.43
CA GLY A 118 -27.17 16.69 41.26
C GLY A 118 -27.12 17.93 40.35
N ARG A 119 -26.01 18.15 39.64
CA ARG A 119 -25.82 19.26 38.68
C ARG A 119 -26.42 18.92 37.32
N THR A 120 -27.75 18.82 37.26
CA THR A 120 -28.48 18.38 36.05
C THR A 120 -28.22 19.27 34.84
N THR A 121 -28.14 20.59 35.01
CA THR A 121 -27.88 21.53 33.92
C THR A 121 -26.52 21.29 33.27
N ASP A 122 -25.47 21.07 34.05
CA ASP A 122 -24.12 20.81 33.52
C ASP A 122 -24.07 19.47 32.79
N ALA A 123 -24.73 18.45 33.35
CA ALA A 123 -24.85 17.14 32.72
C ALA A 123 -25.54 17.23 31.34
N ASP A 124 -26.61 18.03 31.23
CA ASP A 124 -27.32 18.22 29.97
C ASP A 124 -26.46 18.93 28.90
N VAL A 125 -25.59 19.86 29.32
CA VAL A 125 -24.62 20.51 28.42
C VAL A 125 -23.61 19.50 27.89
N LEU A 126 -23.03 18.69 28.78
CA LEU A 126 -22.05 17.65 28.41
C LEU A 126 -22.67 16.57 27.50
N ARG A 127 -23.91 16.17 27.79
CA ARG A 127 -24.68 15.24 26.94
C ARG A 127 -24.83 15.77 25.52
N ARG A 128 -25.29 17.02 25.38
CA ARG A 128 -25.49 17.65 24.06
C ARG A 128 -24.16 17.77 23.31
N ALA A 129 -23.08 18.12 24.00
CA ALA A 129 -21.75 18.18 23.38
C ALA A 129 -21.30 16.81 22.86
N ARG A 130 -21.49 15.74 23.64
CA ARG A 130 -21.20 14.36 23.21
C ARG A 130 -22.05 13.95 22.00
N GLU A 131 -23.35 14.17 22.06
CA GLU A 131 -24.27 13.83 20.97
C GLU A 131 -23.91 14.56 19.68
N ALA A 132 -23.55 15.85 19.78
CA ALA A 132 -23.07 16.64 18.65
C ALA A 132 -21.75 16.12 18.07
N ALA A 133 -20.83 15.62 18.91
CA ALA A 133 -19.56 15.05 18.46
C ALA A 133 -19.75 13.73 17.69
N VAL A 134 -20.69 12.88 18.14
CA VAL A 134 -20.99 11.58 17.51
C VAL A 134 -21.83 11.72 16.25
N ALA A 135 -22.60 12.80 16.13
CA ALA A 135 -23.41 13.05 14.95
C ALA A 135 -22.51 13.08 13.69
N PRO A 136 -22.90 12.37 12.62
CA PRO A 136 -22.19 12.47 11.35
C PRO A 136 -22.10 13.94 10.92
N PRO A 137 -20.96 14.39 10.37
CA PRO A 137 -20.90 15.73 9.80
C PRO A 137 -22.04 15.87 8.77
N PRO A 138 -22.79 16.98 8.79
CA PRO A 138 -23.82 17.21 7.79
C PRO A 138 -23.17 17.08 6.42
N ALA A 139 -23.81 16.33 5.51
CA ALA A 139 -23.31 16.16 4.16
C ALA A 139 -23.15 17.56 3.54
N GLU A 140 -21.91 18.02 3.43
CA GLU A 140 -21.63 19.24 2.69
C GLU A 140 -22.11 19.01 1.26
N PRO A 141 -22.93 19.91 0.69
CA PRO A 141 -23.36 19.76 -0.69
C PRO A 141 -22.11 19.71 -1.54
N VAL A 142 -21.86 18.56 -2.17
CA VAL A 142 -20.80 18.39 -3.16
C VAL A 142 -21.10 19.38 -4.27
N VAL A 143 -20.42 20.53 -4.25
CA VAL A 143 -20.40 21.47 -5.37
C VAL A 143 -19.57 20.79 -6.44
N VAL A 144 -20.23 20.01 -7.30
CA VAL A 144 -19.64 19.55 -8.55
C VAL A 144 -19.42 20.83 -9.37
N PRO A 145 -18.18 21.24 -9.68
CA PRO A 145 -17.98 22.34 -10.60
C PRO A 145 -18.62 21.95 -11.93
N ASP A 146 -19.54 22.78 -12.41
CA ASP A 146 -20.15 22.64 -13.73
C ASP A 146 -19.04 22.80 -14.78
N VAL A 147 -18.47 21.68 -15.23
CA VAL A 147 -17.60 21.68 -16.40
C VAL A 147 -18.52 21.67 -17.60
N THR A 148 -18.94 22.87 -18.02
CA THR A 148 -19.61 23.07 -19.31
C THR A 148 -18.68 22.55 -20.42
N PRO A 149 -19.04 21.51 -21.18
CA PRO A 149 -18.25 21.08 -22.32
C PRO A 149 -18.23 22.20 -23.39
N PRO A 150 -17.11 22.48 -24.07
CA PRO A 150 -17.11 23.41 -25.18
C PRO A 150 -17.98 22.88 -26.33
N ASP A 151 -18.87 23.75 -26.84
CA ASP A 151 -19.71 23.52 -28.02
C ASP A 151 -18.84 23.33 -29.28
N ASP A 152 -18.61 22.08 -29.68
CA ASP A 152 -18.07 21.77 -31.01
C ASP A 152 -19.21 21.40 -31.98
N LYS A 153 -19.54 22.37 -32.84
CA LYS A 153 -20.38 22.18 -34.03
C LYS A 153 -19.72 21.20 -35.01
N PRO A 154 -20.45 20.21 -35.57
CA PRO A 154 -19.87 19.32 -36.58
C PRO A 154 -19.97 19.95 -37.97
N ALA A 155 -18.83 20.06 -38.67
CA ALA A 155 -18.79 20.43 -40.09
C ALA A 155 -18.22 19.27 -40.93
N GLY A 156 -19.08 18.72 -41.80
CA GLY A 156 -18.71 18.22 -43.14
C GLY A 156 -18.04 16.85 -43.24
N GLN A 157 -18.83 15.83 -43.57
CA GLN A 157 -18.37 14.57 -44.17
C GLN A 157 -18.43 14.67 -45.71
N PRO A 158 -17.64 13.85 -46.44
CA PRO A 158 -18.27 13.06 -47.50
C PRO A 158 -17.91 11.56 -47.46
N ALA A 159 -18.98 10.75 -47.51
CA ALA A 159 -19.26 9.47 -48.21
C ALA A 159 -18.08 8.65 -48.82
N ALA A 160 -18.07 7.32 -48.93
CA ALA A 160 -18.97 6.16 -48.71
C ALA A 160 -18.08 4.87 -48.84
N GLY A 161 -18.43 3.64 -48.44
CA GLY A 161 -19.69 3.08 -47.98
C GLY A 161 -19.62 1.56 -47.70
N ALA A 162 -20.80 1.00 -47.40
CA ALA A 162 -21.23 -0.41 -47.33
C ALA A 162 -20.61 -1.28 -46.21
N ALA A 163 -21.35 -2.03 -45.38
CA ALA A 163 -22.67 -2.62 -45.55
C ALA A 163 -23.43 -2.78 -44.21
N ALA A 164 -24.76 -2.80 -44.33
CA ALA A 164 -25.78 -3.08 -43.32
C ALA A 164 -25.63 -4.53 -42.75
N GLU A 165 -26.26 -4.95 -41.65
CA GLU A 165 -27.69 -4.83 -41.33
C GLU A 165 -27.96 -5.48 -39.95
N GLY A 166 -29.00 -5.01 -39.24
CA GLY A 166 -29.72 -5.85 -38.27
C GLY A 166 -29.61 -5.50 -36.78
N ALA A 167 -30.30 -4.44 -36.36
CA ALA A 167 -30.98 -4.40 -35.06
C ALA A 167 -32.50 -4.46 -35.32
N PRO A 168 -33.36 -4.80 -34.33
CA PRO A 168 -33.82 -3.70 -33.48
C PRO A 168 -34.20 -4.06 -32.03
N ALA A 169 -34.32 -2.96 -31.26
CA ALA A 169 -35.26 -2.73 -30.17
C ALA A 169 -35.03 -3.47 -28.83
N ALA A 170 -34.56 -2.78 -27.80
CA ALA A 170 -35.28 -1.82 -26.93
C ALA A 170 -36.10 -2.51 -25.83
N GLY A 171 -35.67 -2.24 -24.59
CA GLY A 171 -36.41 -2.54 -23.37
C GLY A 171 -35.70 -1.89 -22.18
N GLN A 172 -36.18 -0.73 -21.76
CA GLN A 172 -35.75 -0.04 -20.54
C GLN A 172 -35.94 -0.91 -19.28
N PRO A 173 -35.20 -0.62 -18.19
CA PRO A 173 -35.30 -1.35 -16.94
C PRO A 173 -36.52 -0.88 -16.14
N ALA A 174 -37.39 -1.80 -15.73
CA ALA A 174 -38.52 -1.52 -14.86
C ALA A 174 -38.43 -2.33 -13.56
N ALA A 175 -38.28 -1.59 -12.46
CA ALA A 175 -38.89 -1.79 -11.14
C ALA A 175 -38.69 -3.11 -10.37
N GLN A 176 -37.96 -3.02 -9.25
CA GLN A 176 -38.42 -3.61 -7.97
C GLN A 176 -39.58 -2.74 -7.44
N PRO A 177 -40.62 -3.27 -6.76
CA PRO A 177 -40.46 -3.85 -5.41
C PRO A 177 -41.47 -4.97 -5.05
N THR A 178 -41.23 -5.69 -3.93
CA THR A 178 -42.26 -5.90 -2.88
C THR A 178 -41.70 -6.60 -1.65
N ARG A 179 -42.02 -5.97 -0.50
CA ARG A 179 -41.88 -6.44 0.87
C ARG A 179 -42.79 -7.65 1.13
N ALA A 180 -42.36 -8.60 1.94
CA ALA A 180 -43.27 -9.43 2.71
C ALA A 180 -42.84 -9.37 4.18
N ALA A 181 -43.53 -8.50 4.92
CA ALA A 181 -43.66 -8.52 6.37
C ALA A 181 -45.17 -8.67 6.67
N GLY A 182 -45.49 -9.35 7.77
CA GLY A 182 -46.85 -9.59 8.26
C GLY A 182 -47.12 -11.09 8.36
N ASP A 183 -46.76 -11.74 9.46
CA ASP A 183 -47.52 -11.80 10.73
C ASP A 183 -48.69 -12.78 10.63
N GLU A 184 -48.68 -13.80 11.49
CA GLU A 184 -49.72 -14.03 12.51
C GLU A 184 -49.43 -15.33 13.32
N GLU A 185 -49.09 -15.13 14.59
CA GLU A 185 -49.35 -16.02 15.75
C GLU A 185 -50.87 -16.40 15.81
N PRO A 186 -51.36 -17.39 16.60
CA PRO A 186 -51.04 -17.55 18.02
C PRO A 186 -51.09 -18.97 18.66
N ALA A 187 -50.59 -19.01 19.90
CA ALA A 187 -51.11 -19.70 21.11
C ALA A 187 -51.10 -21.24 21.29
N GLU A 188 -50.37 -21.62 22.35
CA GLU A 188 -50.76 -22.44 23.52
C GLU A 188 -50.74 -23.99 23.53
N SER A 189 -50.28 -24.46 24.70
CA SER A 189 -50.57 -25.74 25.39
C SER A 189 -49.59 -26.90 25.16
N ARG A 190 -48.65 -27.14 26.09
CA ARG A 190 -48.86 -28.04 27.26
C ARG A 190 -47.62 -28.12 28.16
#